data_AF-A0A9J7M6G8-F1
#
_entry.id   AF-A0A9J7M6G8-F1
#
_cell.length_a   1.000
_cell.length_b   1.000
_cell.length_c   1.000
_cell.angle_alpha   90.00
_cell.angle_beta   90.00
_cell.angle_gamma   90.00
#
_symmetry.space_group_name_H-M   'P 1'
#
loop_
_entity.id
_entity.type
_entity.pdbx_description
1 polymer ?
#
loop_
_entity_poly.entity_id
_entity_poly.type
_entity_poly.pdbx_seq_one_letter_code
_entity_poly.pdbx_strand_id
1 'polypeptide(L)'
;MGPGRSQIKPGIRSITAQRPQGTRWTEIRGRALKSVCVSGNYVWGATTTGTVYYRTGVTAARQSGTGWAQVSGPPIRGLSYVSIGHCGVWAVASSGTIWYRSGTYGGTGSTGTGWVQVTGCSLVSISVGYNVVWGVSAIGQVFIRIGITAQRPQGTAWRLVGGSLTQIYVGATSNRVWGCDGGHHVYIRVGITGGETKEPPVNPLCLGNLKCPSRPGQCKAYGDPHYITFDNRRHDFQGTCKYVLVRHADFTVEARNVHRSGKSQRVAFCDHVEVNVHNYEIQLRSGSGKEVLVNGYRRSLPVCLSRKVAISIIGKNVQIQTDQCLSVLYDGRHSVIVRLPTSYKGKVSGMCGNYNGRPNDDNLMPGGQVAATSLLYGNSWIAPDDDTCPDTRPQDNFDTTDISAGDRRLYQRPDKCGLLRLPTGPFRACISVLNPATYFESCVFDMAAYRGDEDMLCENLEAYSDDCQAAGGNPGRWRTANRCPMPCPAHSQYNPCGSACPLTCAEPDPRPCVRMCVESCVCDQGYVLSGSTCIPRSSCGCSRDGNYYQV
;
A
#
# COMPACT_ATOMS: atom_id res chain seq x y z
N MET A 1 47.58 -78.96 0.96
CA MET A 1 46.19 -78.66 0.57
C MET A 1 45.74 -77.47 1.39
N GLY A 2 45.43 -76.34 0.75
CA GLY A 2 44.97 -75.13 1.45
C GLY A 2 43.44 -75.01 1.46
N PRO A 3 42.91 -74.24 2.41
CA PRO A 3 41.80 -73.31 2.17
C PRO A 3 42.24 -71.92 2.66
N GLY A 4 41.93 -70.77 2.06
CA GLY A 4 40.83 -70.34 1.22
C GLY A 4 40.66 -68.85 1.58
N ARG A 5 40.82 -67.95 0.61
CA ARG A 5 40.66 -66.49 0.81
C ARG A 5 39.27 -66.19 1.39
N SER A 6 39.19 -65.63 2.60
CA SER A 6 37.93 -65.06 3.08
C SER A 6 37.68 -63.73 2.35
N GLN A 7 36.67 -63.72 1.49
CA GLN A 7 36.17 -62.52 0.86
C GLN A 7 35.65 -61.54 1.92
N ILE A 8 35.99 -60.26 1.76
CA ILE A 8 35.42 -59.15 2.53
C ILE A 8 33.92 -59.10 2.16
N LYS A 9 33.03 -59.30 3.14
CA LYS A 9 31.58 -59.19 2.94
C LYS A 9 31.19 -57.74 2.63
N PRO A 10 30.55 -57.44 1.49
CA PRO A 10 30.00 -56.13 1.19
C PRO A 10 28.68 -55.95 1.94
N GLY A 11 28.50 -54.83 2.66
CA GLY A 11 27.16 -54.40 3.10
C GLY A 11 26.94 -54.19 4.60
N ILE A 12 27.86 -53.54 5.32
CA ILE A 12 27.45 -52.88 6.56
C ILE A 12 26.61 -51.66 6.17
N ARG A 13 25.28 -51.80 6.20
CA ARG A 13 24.36 -50.64 6.18
C ARG A 13 24.70 -49.80 7.41
N SER A 14 25.24 -48.60 7.15
CA SER A 14 25.84 -47.73 8.16
C SER A 14 24.82 -47.10 9.12
N ILE A 15 23.52 -47.12 8.78
CA ILE A 15 22.38 -46.71 9.61
C ILE A 15 21.28 -47.76 9.40
N THR A 16 20.77 -48.35 10.49
CA THR A 16 19.67 -49.34 10.46
C THR A 16 18.64 -49.03 11.55
N ALA A 17 17.48 -49.69 11.53
CA ALA A 17 16.49 -49.56 12.60
C ALA A 17 17.07 -49.96 13.98
N GLN A 18 18.00 -50.92 14.03
CA GLN A 18 18.69 -51.31 15.26
C GLN A 18 19.89 -50.41 15.61
N ARG A 19 20.35 -49.57 14.68
CA ARG A 19 21.49 -48.65 14.85
C ARG A 19 21.17 -47.29 14.20
N PRO A 20 20.17 -46.54 14.71
CA PRO A 20 19.71 -45.28 14.10
C PRO A 20 20.77 -44.16 14.13
N GLN A 21 21.69 -44.19 15.10
CA GLN A 21 22.86 -43.31 15.19
C GLN A 21 23.96 -43.63 14.18
N GLY A 22 23.86 -44.81 13.57
CA GLY A 22 24.83 -45.32 12.62
C GLY A 22 26.16 -45.78 13.22
N THR A 23 27.25 -45.46 12.53
CA THR A 23 28.60 -45.96 12.86
C THR A 23 29.55 -44.84 13.28
N ARG A 24 30.04 -44.05 12.32
CA ARG A 24 30.98 -42.94 12.57
C ARG A 24 30.84 -41.87 11.49
N TRP A 25 31.13 -40.63 11.88
CA TRP A 25 31.34 -39.55 10.92
C TRP A 25 32.61 -39.82 10.11
N THR A 26 32.53 -39.62 8.79
CA THR A 26 33.68 -39.70 7.89
C THR A 26 33.84 -38.34 7.22
N GLU A 27 35.00 -37.72 7.40
CA GLU A 27 35.31 -36.45 6.75
C GLU A 27 35.42 -36.66 5.22
N ILE A 28 34.63 -35.90 4.46
CA ILE A 28 34.76 -35.82 3.00
C ILE A 28 35.61 -34.61 2.66
N ARG A 29 36.93 -34.83 2.55
CA ARG A 29 37.89 -33.78 2.22
C ARG A 29 37.66 -33.21 0.82
N GLY A 30 37.96 -31.91 0.65
CA GLY A 30 38.15 -31.32 -0.68
C GLY A 30 37.57 -29.93 -0.92
N ARG A 31 36.65 -29.40 -0.10
CA ARG A 31 36.08 -28.04 -0.27
C ARG A 31 35.61 -27.44 1.06
N ALA A 32 35.75 -26.11 1.22
CA ALA A 32 35.20 -25.35 2.35
C ALA A 32 33.72 -25.00 2.12
N LEU A 33 32.84 -25.98 2.32
CA LEU A 33 31.40 -25.78 2.22
C LEU A 33 30.83 -25.25 3.55
N LYS A 34 29.96 -24.24 3.48
CA LYS A 34 29.27 -23.64 4.62
C LYS A 34 27.98 -24.39 4.96
N SER A 35 27.30 -24.90 3.94
CA SER A 35 26.02 -25.60 4.09
C SER A 35 25.91 -26.73 3.08
N VAL A 36 25.14 -27.75 3.45
CA VAL A 36 24.78 -28.87 2.58
C VAL A 36 23.29 -29.13 2.68
N CYS A 37 22.69 -29.54 1.57
CA CYS A 37 21.31 -30.00 1.51
C CYS A 37 21.29 -31.37 0.81
N VAL A 38 20.40 -32.26 1.26
CA VAL A 38 20.32 -33.64 0.80
C VAL A 38 18.87 -33.97 0.45
N SER A 39 18.68 -34.60 -0.71
CA SER A 39 17.40 -35.21 -1.10
C SER A 39 17.69 -36.55 -1.79
N GLY A 40 17.33 -37.67 -1.14
CA GLY A 40 17.73 -39.00 -1.60
C GLY A 40 19.25 -39.17 -1.65
N ASN A 41 19.79 -39.59 -2.80
CA ASN A 41 21.24 -39.72 -3.04
C ASN A 41 21.91 -38.41 -3.52
N TYR A 42 21.15 -37.33 -3.62
CA TYR A 42 21.63 -36.08 -4.20
C TYR A 42 22.05 -35.13 -3.08
N VAL A 43 23.31 -34.72 -3.12
CA VAL A 43 23.91 -33.83 -2.13
C VAL A 43 24.43 -32.60 -2.83
N TRP A 44 23.93 -31.43 -2.44
CA TRP A 44 24.48 -30.15 -2.90
C TRP A 44 25.01 -29.36 -1.72
N GLY A 45 25.99 -28.51 -1.96
CA GLY A 45 26.56 -27.64 -0.96
C GLY A 45 26.93 -26.28 -1.53
N ALA A 46 26.99 -25.30 -0.65
CA ALA A 46 27.36 -23.93 -0.97
C ALA A 46 28.62 -23.53 -0.21
N THR A 47 29.53 -22.80 -0.87
CA THR A 47 30.68 -22.17 -0.23
C THR A 47 30.31 -20.83 0.39
N THR A 48 31.17 -20.30 1.27
CA THR A 48 31.07 -18.93 1.79
C THR A 48 31.14 -17.87 0.68
N THR A 49 31.80 -18.17 -0.44
CA THR A 49 31.91 -17.32 -1.62
C THR A 49 30.70 -17.40 -2.57
N GLY A 50 29.70 -18.22 -2.23
CA GLY A 50 28.45 -18.37 -2.99
C GLY A 50 28.56 -19.21 -4.25
N THR A 51 29.58 -20.04 -4.34
CA THR A 51 29.68 -21.08 -5.36
C THR A 51 28.93 -22.33 -4.90
N VAL A 52 28.11 -22.90 -5.79
CA VAL A 52 27.33 -24.11 -5.52
C VAL A 52 28.01 -25.32 -6.14
N TYR A 53 28.10 -26.39 -5.39
CA TYR A 53 28.66 -27.67 -5.80
C TYR A 53 27.62 -28.77 -5.61
N TYR A 54 27.71 -29.80 -6.44
CA TYR A 54 26.97 -31.04 -6.25
C TYR A 54 27.94 -32.22 -6.12
N ARG A 55 27.57 -33.20 -5.30
CA ARG A 55 28.39 -34.40 -5.06
C ARG A 55 28.13 -35.42 -6.17
N THR A 56 29.19 -35.91 -6.80
CA THR A 56 29.11 -36.89 -7.89
C THR A 56 29.26 -38.32 -7.39
N GLY A 57 28.62 -39.27 -8.06
CA GLY A 57 28.82 -40.71 -7.84
C GLY A 57 28.30 -41.27 -6.52
N VAL A 58 27.39 -40.55 -5.85
CA VAL A 58 26.70 -41.04 -4.64
C VAL A 58 25.69 -42.10 -5.06
N THR A 59 25.87 -43.32 -4.57
CA THR A 59 24.97 -44.46 -4.85
C THR A 59 24.74 -45.27 -3.58
N ALA A 60 23.76 -46.18 -3.61
CA ALA A 60 23.53 -47.09 -2.50
C ALA A 60 24.78 -47.93 -2.14
N ALA A 61 25.60 -48.26 -3.14
CA ALA A 61 26.86 -48.99 -2.96
C ALA A 61 28.04 -48.07 -2.59
N ARG A 62 28.00 -46.79 -2.97
CA ARG A 62 29.06 -45.79 -2.73
C ARG A 62 28.46 -44.54 -2.07
N GLN A 63 28.14 -44.66 -0.78
CA GLN A 63 27.41 -43.63 -0.02
C GLN A 63 28.19 -42.31 0.14
N SER A 64 29.52 -42.33 0.07
CA SER A 64 30.37 -41.13 0.14
C SER A 64 30.53 -40.37 -1.19
N GLY A 65 30.06 -40.96 -2.29
CA GLY A 65 30.31 -40.45 -3.63
C GLY A 65 31.77 -40.50 -4.05
N THR A 66 32.11 -39.78 -5.11
CA THR A 66 33.42 -39.78 -5.77
C THR A 66 34.09 -38.41 -5.76
N GLY A 67 33.34 -37.33 -5.90
CA GLY A 67 33.91 -35.97 -5.99
C GLY A 67 32.87 -34.88 -5.82
N TRP A 68 33.34 -33.64 -5.80
CA TRP A 68 32.50 -32.44 -5.89
C TRP A 68 32.68 -31.82 -7.26
N ALA A 69 31.59 -31.58 -7.97
CA ALA A 69 31.57 -30.86 -9.23
C ALA A 69 30.87 -29.51 -9.03
N GLN A 70 31.45 -28.46 -9.63
CA GLN A 70 30.88 -27.12 -9.56
C GLN A 70 29.64 -27.04 -10.45
N VAL A 71 28.59 -26.40 -9.96
CA VAL A 71 27.40 -26.11 -10.75
C VAL A 71 27.70 -24.94 -11.68
N SER A 72 27.33 -25.07 -12.95
CA SER A 72 27.59 -24.07 -13.98
C SER A 72 26.84 -22.76 -13.75
N GLY A 73 27.47 -21.63 -14.09
CA GLY A 73 26.91 -20.28 -13.99
C GLY A 73 27.66 -19.39 -13.00
N PRO A 74 27.36 -18.08 -12.98
CA PRO A 74 28.01 -17.14 -12.07
C PRO A 74 27.66 -17.45 -10.60
N PRO A 75 28.58 -17.21 -9.66
CA PRO A 75 28.30 -17.36 -8.24
C PRO A 75 27.22 -16.37 -7.80
N ILE A 76 26.31 -16.82 -6.94
CA ILE A 76 25.33 -15.93 -6.32
C ILE A 76 26.06 -15.16 -5.22
N ARG A 77 26.19 -13.84 -5.39
CA ARG A 77 26.90 -13.00 -4.41
C ARG A 77 26.22 -13.12 -3.04
N GLY A 78 26.99 -13.51 -2.04
CA GLY A 78 26.52 -13.62 -0.67
C GLY A 78 25.50 -14.74 -0.45
N LEU A 79 25.49 -15.82 -1.23
CA LEU A 79 24.63 -17.00 -1.00
C LEU A 79 24.69 -17.46 0.46
N SER A 80 23.53 -17.57 1.12
CA SER A 80 23.41 -17.99 2.51
C SER A 80 22.90 -19.42 2.62
N TYR A 81 21.88 -19.78 1.83
CA TYR A 81 21.19 -21.07 1.89
C TYR A 81 20.95 -21.65 0.50
N VAL A 82 21.04 -22.97 0.41
CA VAL A 82 20.59 -23.77 -0.75
C VAL A 82 19.69 -24.89 -0.25
N SER A 83 18.57 -25.11 -0.93
CA SER A 83 17.61 -26.17 -0.62
C SER A 83 17.18 -26.91 -1.87
N ILE A 84 16.97 -28.22 -1.73
CA ILE A 84 16.76 -29.14 -2.84
C ILE A 84 15.52 -29.99 -2.54
N GLY A 85 14.65 -30.14 -3.54
CA GLY A 85 13.55 -31.09 -3.47
C GLY A 85 12.92 -31.30 -4.83
N HIS A 86 11.66 -31.77 -4.85
CA HIS A 86 10.97 -32.09 -6.10
C HIS A 86 10.71 -30.85 -6.97
N CYS A 87 10.49 -29.69 -6.35
CA CYS A 87 10.36 -28.39 -7.04
C CYS A 87 11.70 -27.83 -7.55
N GLY A 88 12.78 -28.62 -7.50
CA GLY A 88 14.11 -28.26 -7.95
C GLY A 88 14.99 -27.63 -6.88
N VAL A 89 16.04 -26.94 -7.34
CA VAL A 89 17.05 -26.33 -6.48
C VAL A 89 16.75 -24.83 -6.33
N TRP A 90 16.64 -24.42 -5.06
CA TRP A 90 16.38 -23.05 -4.67
C TRP A 90 17.49 -22.52 -3.78
N ALA A 91 17.70 -21.22 -3.83
CA ALA A 91 18.76 -20.54 -3.11
C ALA A 91 18.28 -19.20 -2.57
N VAL A 92 18.85 -18.79 -1.44
CA VAL A 92 18.64 -17.47 -0.84
C VAL A 92 20.00 -16.82 -0.60
N ALA A 93 20.13 -15.57 -0.99
CA ALA A 93 21.30 -14.74 -0.70
C ALA A 93 21.16 -14.06 0.67
N SER A 94 22.27 -13.60 1.23
CA SER A 94 22.33 -12.80 2.45
C SER A 94 21.61 -11.45 2.33
N SER A 95 21.45 -10.93 1.11
CA SER A 95 20.57 -9.80 0.80
C SER A 95 19.07 -10.13 0.88
N GLY A 96 18.75 -11.42 1.07
CA GLY A 96 17.40 -11.98 1.05
C GLY A 96 16.81 -12.23 -0.32
N THR A 97 17.59 -12.02 -1.38
CA THR A 97 17.20 -12.32 -2.77
C THR A 97 17.08 -13.83 -2.99
N ILE A 98 16.00 -14.26 -3.65
CA ILE A 98 15.69 -15.66 -3.89
C ILE A 98 16.01 -16.05 -5.33
N TRP A 99 16.56 -17.24 -5.51
CA TRP A 99 16.98 -17.78 -6.79
C TRP A 99 16.44 -19.19 -7.01
N TYR A 100 16.00 -19.47 -8.23
CA TYR A 100 15.63 -20.79 -8.71
C TYR A 100 16.61 -21.27 -9.78
N ARG A 101 17.01 -22.54 -9.74
CA ARG A 101 17.89 -23.15 -10.74
C ARG A 101 17.08 -23.76 -11.89
N SER A 102 17.10 -23.12 -13.05
CA SER A 102 16.38 -23.57 -14.25
C SER A 102 16.79 -24.98 -14.68
N GLY A 103 15.79 -25.81 -15.02
CA GLY A 103 16.00 -27.19 -15.48
C GLY A 103 16.20 -28.21 -14.37
N THR A 104 15.84 -27.88 -13.13
CA THR A 104 15.92 -28.80 -11.96
C THR A 104 14.55 -29.25 -11.43
N TYR A 105 13.45 -28.86 -12.05
CA TYR A 105 12.10 -29.28 -11.65
C TYR A 105 11.86 -30.78 -11.94
N GLY A 106 11.04 -31.43 -11.11
CA GLY A 106 10.74 -32.86 -11.23
C GLY A 106 11.74 -33.73 -10.47
N GLY A 107 12.57 -33.11 -9.63
CA GLY A 107 13.61 -33.76 -8.84
C GLY A 107 15.01 -33.58 -9.39
N THR A 108 15.94 -34.32 -8.82
CA THR A 108 17.35 -33.97 -8.73
C THR A 108 18.25 -34.64 -9.79
N GLY A 109 17.66 -35.22 -10.83
CA GLY A 109 18.39 -35.88 -11.93
C GLY A 109 19.16 -34.93 -12.86
N SER A 110 18.97 -33.62 -12.73
CA SER A 110 19.60 -32.58 -13.55
C SER A 110 20.27 -31.53 -12.66
N THR A 111 21.43 -31.01 -13.10
CA THR A 111 22.12 -29.87 -12.47
C THR A 111 21.60 -28.51 -12.95
N GLY A 112 20.71 -28.52 -13.94
CA GLY A 112 20.14 -27.31 -14.53
C GLY A 112 21.14 -26.46 -15.31
N THR A 113 20.66 -25.38 -15.90
CA THR A 113 21.41 -24.56 -16.88
C THR A 113 21.73 -23.14 -16.40
N GLY A 114 20.92 -22.54 -15.53
CA GLY A 114 21.08 -21.16 -15.08
C GLY A 114 20.37 -20.85 -13.78
N TRP A 115 20.78 -19.79 -13.08
CA TRP A 115 20.04 -19.22 -11.96
C TRP A 115 19.10 -18.12 -12.47
N VAL A 116 17.85 -18.18 -12.05
CA VAL A 116 16.83 -17.17 -12.33
C VAL A 116 16.40 -16.57 -11.00
N GLN A 117 16.45 -15.25 -10.90
CA GLN A 117 15.97 -14.54 -9.73
C GLN A 117 14.44 -14.67 -9.65
N VAL A 118 13.94 -15.03 -8.46
CA VAL A 118 12.51 -15.16 -8.22
C VAL A 118 12.05 -13.92 -7.44
N THR A 119 11.09 -13.20 -8.02
CA THR A 119 10.47 -12.04 -7.37
C THR A 119 9.69 -12.47 -6.14
N GLY A 120 9.81 -11.71 -5.05
CA GLY A 120 9.22 -12.09 -3.78
C GLY A 120 9.77 -11.35 -2.56
N CYS A 121 9.20 -11.67 -1.40
CA CYS A 121 9.63 -11.15 -0.11
C CYS A 121 11.09 -11.54 0.20
N SER A 122 11.80 -10.71 0.95
CA SER A 122 13.17 -10.99 1.41
C SER A 122 13.16 -12.16 2.42
N LEU A 123 13.87 -13.24 2.10
CA LEU A 123 13.95 -14.44 2.92
C LEU A 123 15.34 -14.63 3.52
N VAL A 124 15.44 -15.23 4.70
CA VAL A 124 16.71 -15.66 5.31
C VAL A 124 16.89 -17.18 5.27
N SER A 125 15.78 -17.91 5.11
CA SER A 125 15.78 -19.37 5.00
C SER A 125 14.76 -19.83 3.96
N ILE A 126 15.07 -20.92 3.28
CA ILE A 126 14.21 -21.56 2.28
C ILE A 126 14.31 -23.07 2.42
N SER A 127 13.18 -23.77 2.25
CA SER A 127 13.11 -25.22 2.30
C SER A 127 12.19 -25.74 1.20
N VAL A 128 12.69 -26.71 0.43
CA VAL A 128 12.02 -27.30 -0.72
C VAL A 128 11.59 -28.72 -0.38
N GLY A 129 10.31 -29.03 -0.62
CA GLY A 129 9.74 -30.36 -0.40
C GLY A 129 9.14 -30.94 -1.68
N TYR A 130 8.15 -31.83 -1.50
CA TYR A 130 7.39 -32.41 -2.60
C TYR A 130 6.29 -31.45 -3.08
N ASN A 131 6.46 -30.82 -4.24
CA ASN A 131 5.51 -29.84 -4.81
C ASN A 131 5.23 -28.60 -3.93
N VAL A 132 6.12 -28.28 -3.00
CA VAL A 132 6.03 -27.11 -2.12
C VAL A 132 7.40 -26.48 -1.91
N VAL A 133 7.42 -25.16 -1.78
CA VAL A 133 8.59 -24.39 -1.36
C VAL A 133 8.15 -23.44 -0.25
N TRP A 134 8.88 -23.44 0.85
CA TRP A 134 8.61 -22.62 2.02
C TRP A 134 9.81 -21.76 2.35
N GLY A 135 9.57 -20.61 2.98
CA GLY A 135 10.63 -19.71 3.38
C GLY A 135 10.27 -18.89 4.60
N VAL A 136 11.29 -18.33 5.23
CA VAL A 136 11.16 -17.48 6.42
C VAL A 136 11.94 -16.20 6.19
N SER A 137 11.37 -15.06 6.55
CA SER A 137 12.02 -13.74 6.51
C SER A 137 12.83 -13.42 7.77
N ALA A 138 13.64 -12.37 7.73
CA ALA A 138 14.45 -11.92 8.87
C ALA A 138 13.60 -11.56 10.11
N ILE A 139 12.37 -11.07 9.90
CA ILE A 139 11.41 -10.71 10.97
C ILE A 139 10.50 -11.88 11.38
N GLY A 140 10.83 -13.10 10.94
CA GLY A 140 10.18 -14.33 11.34
C GLY A 140 8.92 -14.72 10.57
N GLN A 141 8.48 -13.89 9.61
CA GLN A 141 7.31 -14.21 8.80
C GLN A 141 7.55 -15.45 7.91
N VAL A 142 6.56 -16.35 7.86
CA VAL A 142 6.62 -17.64 7.16
C VAL A 142 5.84 -17.60 5.85
N PHE A 143 6.45 -17.98 4.73
CA PHE A 143 5.86 -17.92 3.40
C PHE A 143 5.84 -19.31 2.73
N ILE A 144 4.84 -19.54 1.89
CA ILE A 144 4.76 -20.65 0.93
C ILE A 144 4.75 -20.10 -0.49
N ARG A 145 5.51 -20.70 -1.41
CA ARG A 145 5.44 -20.39 -2.84
C ARG A 145 4.24 -21.10 -3.48
N ILE A 146 3.42 -20.37 -4.22
CA ILE A 146 2.24 -20.91 -4.92
C ILE A 146 2.44 -20.94 -6.43
N GLY A 147 1.63 -21.76 -7.12
CA GLY A 147 1.56 -21.82 -8.58
C GLY A 147 2.74 -22.51 -9.27
N ILE A 148 3.53 -23.30 -8.52
CA ILE A 148 4.66 -24.08 -9.03
C ILE A 148 4.11 -25.27 -9.82
N THR A 149 4.47 -25.37 -11.10
CA THR A 149 4.13 -26.49 -11.99
C THR A 149 5.33 -26.89 -12.83
N ALA A 150 5.23 -27.99 -13.58
CA ALA A 150 6.28 -28.40 -14.52
C ALA A 150 6.53 -27.35 -15.61
N GLN A 151 5.48 -26.66 -16.05
CA GLN A 151 5.54 -25.59 -17.05
C GLN A 151 6.01 -24.26 -16.44
N ARG A 152 5.77 -24.04 -15.14
CA ARG A 152 6.20 -22.85 -14.40
C ARG A 152 6.90 -23.22 -13.09
N PRO A 153 8.15 -23.70 -13.16
CA PRO A 153 8.86 -24.19 -11.98
C PRO A 153 9.14 -23.13 -10.90
N GLN A 154 9.19 -21.85 -11.28
CA GLN A 154 9.42 -20.77 -10.31
C GLN A 154 8.14 -20.42 -9.52
N GLY A 155 6.97 -20.93 -9.92
CA GLY A 155 5.68 -20.51 -9.36
C GLY A 155 5.31 -19.06 -9.69
N THR A 156 4.19 -18.59 -9.14
CA THR A 156 3.64 -17.25 -9.41
C THR A 156 3.97 -16.24 -8.32
N ALA A 157 3.78 -16.62 -7.06
CA ALA A 157 3.85 -15.67 -5.94
C ALA A 157 4.23 -16.37 -4.63
N TRP A 158 4.66 -15.56 -3.66
CA TRP A 158 4.78 -15.97 -2.27
C TRP A 158 3.50 -15.62 -1.51
N ARG A 159 3.00 -16.55 -0.72
CA ARG A 159 1.85 -16.37 0.16
C ARG A 159 2.33 -16.47 1.60
N LEU A 160 2.16 -15.41 2.38
CA LEU A 160 2.44 -15.43 3.82
C LEU A 160 1.42 -16.33 4.52
N VAL A 161 1.90 -17.27 5.34
CA VAL A 161 1.08 -18.26 6.05
C VAL A 161 0.74 -17.76 7.46
N GLY A 162 1.59 -16.92 8.04
CA GLY A 162 1.51 -16.49 9.43
C GLY A 162 2.41 -17.34 10.34
N GLY A 163 2.74 -16.79 11.51
CA GLY A 163 3.74 -17.34 12.42
C GLY A 163 5.01 -16.48 12.49
N SER A 164 5.81 -16.71 13.52
CA SER A 164 7.11 -16.08 13.76
C SER A 164 8.16 -17.18 13.97
N LEU A 165 8.75 -17.66 12.88
CA LEU A 165 9.76 -18.72 12.90
C LEU A 165 11.13 -18.15 12.56
N THR A 166 12.22 -18.74 13.03
CA THR A 166 13.59 -18.41 12.64
C THR A 166 14.13 -19.41 11.62
N GLN A 167 13.62 -20.65 11.61
CA GLN A 167 13.98 -21.68 10.66
C GLN A 167 12.75 -22.50 10.23
N ILE A 168 12.81 -23.04 9.01
CA ILE A 168 11.77 -23.89 8.44
C ILE A 168 12.37 -25.08 7.69
N TYR A 169 11.72 -26.23 7.79
CA TYR A 169 12.09 -27.44 7.09
C TYR A 169 10.85 -28.17 6.56
N VAL A 170 10.92 -28.61 5.31
CA VAL A 170 9.84 -29.34 4.64
C VAL A 170 10.29 -30.78 4.40
N GLY A 171 9.41 -31.74 4.69
CA GLY A 171 9.69 -33.14 4.40
C GLY A 171 9.84 -33.42 2.89
N ALA A 172 10.85 -34.20 2.52
CA ALA A 172 11.13 -34.55 1.12
C ALA A 172 10.01 -35.38 0.46
N THR A 173 9.23 -36.13 1.24
CA THR A 173 8.18 -37.06 0.76
C THR A 173 6.84 -36.86 1.48
N SER A 174 6.70 -35.80 2.28
CA SER A 174 5.48 -35.55 3.07
C SER A 174 5.06 -34.09 3.01
N ASN A 175 3.76 -33.84 3.14
CA ASN A 175 3.15 -32.52 3.25
C ASN A 175 3.29 -31.93 4.67
N ARG A 176 4.41 -32.23 5.34
CA ARG A 176 4.71 -31.81 6.71
C ARG A 176 5.78 -30.73 6.69
N VAL A 177 5.51 -29.65 7.41
CA VAL A 177 6.43 -28.54 7.59
C VAL A 177 6.72 -28.41 9.07
N TRP A 178 8.00 -28.31 9.40
CA TRP A 178 8.48 -28.12 10.75
C TRP A 178 9.26 -26.81 10.81
N GLY A 179 9.29 -26.17 11.97
CA GLY A 179 10.15 -25.01 12.18
C GLY A 179 10.27 -24.67 13.65
N CYS A 180 11.22 -23.79 13.95
CA CYS A 180 11.43 -23.26 15.30
C CYS A 180 11.30 -21.74 15.31
N ASP A 181 10.91 -21.18 16.45
CA ASP A 181 10.84 -19.73 16.67
C ASP A 181 12.12 -19.20 17.35
N GLY A 182 12.12 -17.90 17.68
CA GLY A 182 13.20 -17.27 18.43
C GLY A 182 13.24 -17.64 19.92
N GLY A 183 12.15 -18.23 20.45
CA GLY A 183 12.03 -18.72 21.82
C GLY A 183 12.40 -20.19 21.98
N HIS A 184 12.93 -20.84 20.94
CA HIS A 184 13.31 -22.26 20.90
C HIS A 184 12.12 -23.25 20.94
N HIS A 185 10.90 -22.80 20.65
CA HIS A 185 9.75 -23.69 20.50
C HIS A 185 9.74 -24.32 19.11
N VAL A 186 9.25 -25.55 19.00
CA VAL A 186 9.16 -26.31 17.75
C VAL A 186 7.69 -26.45 17.33
N TYR A 187 7.41 -26.18 16.07
CA TYR A 187 6.08 -26.20 15.47
C TYR A 187 6.00 -27.19 14.30
N ILE A 188 4.83 -27.81 14.12
CA ILE A 188 4.51 -28.65 12.97
C ILE A 188 3.24 -28.16 12.28
N ARG A 189 3.23 -28.22 10.95
CA ARG A 189 2.04 -28.00 10.12
C ARG A 189 1.84 -29.19 9.18
N VAL A 190 0.61 -29.69 9.09
CA VAL A 190 0.20 -30.85 8.27
C VAL A 190 -0.86 -30.46 7.24
N GLY A 191 -1.04 -31.26 6.19
CA GLY A 191 -2.13 -31.07 5.22
C GLY A 191 -1.88 -30.01 4.14
N ILE A 192 -0.62 -29.77 3.79
CA ILE A 192 -0.24 -28.69 2.87
C ILE A 192 0.01 -29.20 1.46
N THR A 193 -0.74 -28.74 0.47
CA THR A 193 -0.44 -28.96 -0.95
C THR A 193 -0.10 -27.63 -1.62
N GLY A 194 0.99 -27.59 -2.38
CA GLY A 194 1.37 -26.45 -3.23
C GLY A 194 0.73 -26.49 -4.62
N GLY A 195 -0.15 -27.47 -4.86
CA GLY A 195 -0.91 -27.58 -6.08
C GLY A 195 -1.90 -26.42 -6.23
N GLU A 196 -2.30 -26.16 -7.48
CA GLU A 196 -3.31 -25.16 -7.81
C GLU A 196 -4.56 -25.41 -6.96
N THR A 197 -4.75 -24.59 -5.92
CA THR A 197 -6.10 -24.33 -5.46
C THR A 197 -6.81 -23.75 -6.68
N LYS A 198 -7.79 -24.48 -7.23
CA LYS A 198 -8.82 -23.91 -8.09
C LYS A 198 -9.62 -22.92 -7.25
N GLU A 199 -8.99 -21.81 -6.89
CA GLU A 199 -9.74 -20.63 -6.49
C GLU A 199 -10.36 -20.06 -7.76
N PRO A 200 -11.62 -19.60 -7.68
CA PRO A 200 -12.23 -18.85 -8.78
C PRO A 200 -11.28 -17.72 -9.19
N PRO A 201 -11.29 -17.28 -10.46
CA PRO A 201 -10.38 -16.24 -10.92
C PRO A 201 -10.39 -15.08 -9.93
N VAL A 202 -9.29 -14.92 -9.21
CA VAL A 202 -9.13 -13.84 -8.24
C VAL A 202 -9.17 -12.59 -9.09
N ASN A 203 -10.29 -11.86 -9.05
CA ASN A 203 -10.27 -10.51 -9.57
C ASN A 203 -9.16 -9.79 -8.79
N PRO A 204 -8.08 -9.35 -9.46
CA PRO A 204 -6.97 -8.74 -8.76
C PRO A 204 -7.35 -7.37 -8.19
N LEU A 205 -8.51 -6.82 -8.57
CA LEU A 205 -9.07 -5.60 -8.00
C LEU A 205 -9.73 -5.90 -6.65
N CYS A 206 -9.36 -5.11 -5.63
CA CYS A 206 -9.89 -5.26 -4.27
C CYS A 206 -11.43 -5.33 -4.21
N LEU A 207 -12.10 -4.42 -4.91
CA LEU A 207 -13.57 -4.30 -4.94
C LEU A 207 -14.19 -5.04 -6.13
N GLY A 208 -13.45 -5.94 -6.76
CA GLY A 208 -13.88 -6.62 -7.97
C GLY A 208 -14.16 -5.65 -9.13
N ASN A 209 -15.28 -5.86 -9.83
CA ASN A 209 -15.73 -5.00 -10.94
C ASN A 209 -16.73 -3.94 -10.48
N LEU A 210 -16.58 -3.41 -9.26
CA LEU A 210 -17.47 -2.38 -8.72
C LEU A 210 -17.61 -1.21 -9.70
N LYS A 211 -18.86 -0.89 -10.04
CA LYS A 211 -19.21 0.28 -10.85
C LYS A 211 -19.98 1.25 -9.99
N CYS A 212 -19.30 2.31 -9.55
CA CYS A 212 -19.97 3.41 -8.88
C CYS A 212 -20.62 4.36 -9.88
N PRO A 213 -21.69 5.07 -9.48
CA PRO A 213 -22.34 6.05 -10.34
C PRO A 213 -21.33 7.09 -10.86
N SER A 214 -21.48 7.48 -12.13
CA SER A 214 -20.57 8.42 -12.80
C SER A 214 -20.72 9.87 -12.32
N ARG A 215 -21.81 10.19 -11.62
CA ARG A 215 -22.10 11.52 -11.05
C ARG A 215 -22.57 11.40 -9.59
N PRO A 216 -21.66 11.12 -8.64
CA PRO A 216 -22.00 11.17 -7.22
C PRO A 216 -22.22 12.62 -6.75
N GLY A 217 -22.98 12.80 -5.67
CA GLY A 217 -22.96 14.05 -4.92
C GLY A 217 -21.60 14.22 -4.25
N GLN A 218 -21.15 15.46 -4.11
CA GLN A 218 -19.85 15.78 -3.54
C GLN A 218 -20.02 16.82 -2.42
N CYS A 219 -19.45 16.54 -1.26
CA CYS A 219 -19.18 17.49 -0.20
C CYS A 219 -17.67 17.69 -0.09
N LYS A 220 -17.24 18.88 0.33
CA LYS A 220 -15.83 19.21 0.48
C LYS A 220 -15.59 20.09 1.69
N ALA A 221 -14.50 19.83 2.39
CA ALA A 221 -13.88 20.74 3.35
C ALA A 221 -12.47 21.07 2.84
N TYR A 222 -12.12 22.35 2.71
CA TYR A 222 -10.82 22.75 2.17
C TYR A 222 -10.30 24.06 2.77
N GLY A 223 -8.98 24.26 2.79
CA GLY A 223 -8.38 25.50 3.28
C GLY A 223 -8.48 25.61 4.79
N ASP A 224 -8.78 26.80 5.30
CA ASP A 224 -8.98 27.10 6.72
C ASP A 224 -10.46 27.07 7.11
N PRO A 225 -10.95 25.92 7.54
CA PRO A 225 -11.77 25.13 6.64
C PRO A 225 -13.04 25.86 6.12
N HIS A 226 -13.12 25.98 4.79
CA HIS A 226 -14.35 26.22 4.04
C HIS A 226 -15.06 24.89 3.75
N TYR A 227 -16.36 24.85 4.05
CA TYR A 227 -17.20 23.70 3.80
C TYR A 227 -18.17 23.98 2.65
N ILE A 228 -18.32 23.02 1.74
CA ILE A 228 -19.34 23.00 0.70
C ILE A 228 -20.11 21.70 0.87
N THR A 229 -21.40 21.81 1.20
CA THR A 229 -22.30 20.67 1.41
C THR A 229 -22.65 19.97 0.11
N PHE A 230 -23.31 18.82 0.21
CA PHE A 230 -23.76 18.07 -0.97
C PHE A 230 -24.73 18.84 -1.87
N ASP A 231 -25.50 19.79 -1.31
CA ASP A 231 -26.42 20.65 -2.06
C ASP A 231 -25.83 22.03 -2.35
N ASN A 232 -24.50 22.16 -2.29
CA ASN A 232 -23.73 23.36 -2.62
C ASN A 232 -23.92 24.55 -1.67
N ARG A 233 -24.38 24.33 -0.45
CA ARG A 233 -24.34 25.38 0.57
C ARG A 233 -22.93 25.53 1.11
N ARG A 234 -22.51 26.78 1.27
CA ARG A 234 -21.22 27.13 1.87
C ARG A 234 -21.36 27.40 3.38
N HIS A 235 -20.41 26.89 4.15
CA HIS A 235 -20.18 27.25 5.55
C HIS A 235 -18.71 27.57 5.77
N ASP A 236 -18.43 28.63 6.53
CA ASP A 236 -17.09 28.99 6.98
C ASP A 236 -17.05 28.83 8.50
N PHE A 237 -16.13 28.00 8.99
CA PHE A 237 -16.10 27.66 10.42
C PHE A 237 -14.69 27.22 10.86
N GLN A 238 -14.07 28.02 11.74
CA GLN A 238 -12.65 27.89 12.14
C GLN A 238 -12.42 27.05 13.40
N GLY A 239 -13.24 26.03 13.63
CA GLY A 239 -13.14 25.23 14.83
C GLY A 239 -11.94 24.27 14.81
N THR A 240 -11.35 24.02 15.99
CA THR A 240 -10.15 23.17 16.18
C THR A 240 -10.44 21.83 16.87
N CYS A 241 -11.68 21.36 16.78
CA CYS A 241 -12.08 20.04 17.27
C CYS A 241 -12.06 18.99 16.16
N LYS A 242 -12.47 17.77 16.51
CA LYS A 242 -12.97 16.77 15.59
C LYS A 242 -14.44 17.04 15.28
N TYR A 243 -14.80 17.05 13.99
CA TYR A 243 -16.15 17.35 13.53
C TYR A 243 -16.69 16.24 12.63
N VAL A 244 -18.00 15.99 12.77
CA VAL A 244 -18.71 15.02 11.93
C VAL A 244 -19.07 15.65 10.59
N LEU A 245 -18.32 15.29 9.54
CA LEU A 245 -18.62 15.72 8.17
C LEU A 245 -19.86 15.00 7.64
N VAL A 246 -19.87 13.67 7.76
CA VAL A 246 -20.98 12.82 7.31
C VAL A 246 -21.23 11.70 8.31
N ARG A 247 -22.47 11.53 8.71
CA ARG A 247 -23.00 10.42 9.49
C ARG A 247 -24.09 9.71 8.70
N HIS A 248 -23.97 8.39 8.61
CA HIS A 248 -24.97 7.47 8.10
C HIS A 248 -25.13 6.30 9.11
N ALA A 249 -26.14 5.46 8.95
CA ALA A 249 -26.31 4.27 9.79
C ALA A 249 -25.11 3.29 9.71
N ASP A 250 -24.48 3.20 8.54
CA ASP A 250 -23.41 2.23 8.24
C ASP A 250 -21.99 2.80 8.36
N PHE A 251 -21.84 4.13 8.42
CA PHE A 251 -20.52 4.76 8.44
C PHE A 251 -20.51 6.18 9.01
N THR A 252 -19.35 6.63 9.47
CA THR A 252 -19.06 8.03 9.76
C THR A 252 -17.78 8.50 9.04
N VAL A 253 -17.76 9.78 8.67
CA VAL A 253 -16.60 10.49 8.14
C VAL A 253 -16.42 11.74 8.99
N GLU A 254 -15.27 11.85 9.63
CA GLU A 254 -14.93 12.89 10.58
C GLU A 254 -13.59 13.53 10.18
N ALA A 255 -13.43 14.81 10.50
CA ALA A 255 -12.17 15.52 10.29
C ALA A 255 -11.77 16.22 11.57
N ARG A 256 -10.52 16.01 12.01
CA ARG A 256 -9.92 16.76 13.10
C ARG A 256 -9.21 17.97 12.54
N ASN A 257 -9.55 19.14 13.07
CA ASN A 257 -8.94 20.40 12.71
C ASN A 257 -8.01 20.87 13.84
N VAL A 258 -6.89 21.51 13.50
CA VAL A 258 -5.93 22.07 14.46
C VAL A 258 -5.37 23.40 13.95
N HIS A 259 -4.86 24.24 14.85
CA HIS A 259 -3.98 25.35 14.46
C HIS A 259 -2.62 24.81 14.01
N ARG A 260 -2.10 25.30 12.88
CA ARG A 260 -0.73 24.97 12.45
C ARG A 260 0.28 25.81 13.24
N SER A 261 1.29 25.17 13.84
CA SER A 261 2.37 25.86 14.54
C SER A 261 3.10 26.85 13.62
N GLY A 262 3.33 28.08 14.08
CA GLY A 262 4.02 29.12 13.31
C GLY A 262 3.16 29.86 12.27
N LYS A 263 1.87 29.51 12.12
CA LYS A 263 0.89 30.27 11.33
C LYS A 263 -0.15 30.94 12.25
N SER A 264 -1.12 31.68 11.67
CA SER A 264 -2.19 32.37 12.40
C SER A 264 -2.95 31.40 13.32
N GLN A 265 -3.26 31.84 14.54
CA GLN A 265 -4.03 31.08 15.55
C GLN A 265 -5.54 31.41 15.50
N ARG A 266 -6.01 32.09 14.46
CA ARG A 266 -7.44 32.44 14.28
C ARG A 266 -8.16 31.52 13.27
N VAL A 267 -7.50 30.44 12.86
CA VAL A 267 -7.79 29.67 11.65
C VAL A 267 -7.29 28.23 11.78
N ALA A 268 -8.07 27.25 11.31
CA ALA A 268 -7.85 25.83 11.59
C ALA A 268 -7.70 24.99 10.32
N PHE A 269 -6.87 23.94 10.34
CA PHE A 269 -6.67 23.04 9.19
C PHE A 269 -6.92 21.59 9.56
N CYS A 270 -7.38 20.81 8.58
CA CYS A 270 -7.54 19.37 8.73
C CYS A 270 -6.18 18.69 8.99
N ASP A 271 -6.01 18.17 10.20
CA ASP A 271 -4.87 17.36 10.64
C ASP A 271 -5.01 15.90 10.23
N HIS A 272 -6.20 15.32 10.39
CA HIS A 272 -6.47 13.97 9.92
C HIS A 272 -7.96 13.75 9.69
N VAL A 273 -8.24 12.76 8.85
CA VAL A 273 -9.58 12.28 8.53
C VAL A 273 -9.77 10.90 9.13
N GLU A 274 -10.89 10.70 9.82
CA GLU A 274 -11.28 9.42 10.39
C GLU A 274 -12.53 8.89 9.65
N VAL A 275 -12.49 7.63 9.25
CA VAL A 275 -13.59 6.96 8.57
C VAL A 275 -13.89 5.65 9.27
N ASN A 276 -15.09 5.55 9.84
CA ASN A 276 -15.60 4.33 10.43
C ASN A 276 -16.56 3.66 9.45
N VAL A 277 -16.23 2.48 8.93
CA VAL A 277 -17.06 1.74 7.96
C VAL A 277 -16.73 0.25 7.95
N HIS A 278 -17.73 -0.63 7.80
CA HIS A 278 -17.54 -2.10 7.79
C HIS A 278 -16.74 -2.65 8.99
N ASN A 279 -16.92 -2.04 10.18
CA ASN A 279 -16.16 -2.35 11.41
C ASN A 279 -14.65 -2.06 11.33
N TYR A 280 -14.22 -1.20 10.40
CA TYR A 280 -12.88 -0.66 10.33
C TYR A 280 -12.88 0.80 10.76
N GLU A 281 -11.97 1.14 11.65
CA GLU A 281 -11.57 2.51 11.97
C GLU A 281 -10.35 2.85 11.10
N ILE A 282 -10.52 3.79 10.17
CA ILE A 282 -9.48 4.17 9.20
C ILE A 282 -9.09 5.62 9.45
N GLN A 283 -7.82 5.87 9.76
CA GLN A 283 -7.29 7.23 9.92
C GLN A 283 -6.33 7.57 8.79
N LEU A 284 -6.57 8.70 8.13
CA LEU A 284 -5.69 9.31 7.14
C LEU A 284 -5.04 10.55 7.77
N ARG A 285 -3.75 10.51 8.07
CA ARG A 285 -3.05 11.59 8.78
C ARG A 285 -2.33 12.55 7.84
N SER A 286 -2.26 13.81 8.23
CA SER A 286 -1.44 14.83 7.59
C SER A 286 0.04 14.48 7.67
N GLY A 287 0.84 14.99 6.74
CA GLY A 287 2.30 14.85 6.72
C GLY A 287 2.87 14.22 5.46
N SER A 288 4.19 14.28 5.34
CA SER A 288 4.94 13.94 4.11
C SER A 288 4.78 12.49 3.63
N GLY A 289 4.24 11.60 4.48
CA GLY A 289 4.09 10.17 4.18
C GLY A 289 2.71 9.74 3.69
N LYS A 290 1.65 10.56 3.81
CA LYS A 290 0.25 10.14 3.63
C LYS A 290 -0.05 8.87 4.44
N GLU A 291 0.20 8.94 5.75
CA GLU A 291 0.11 7.77 6.63
C GLU A 291 -1.33 7.29 6.77
N VAL A 292 -1.50 5.97 6.69
CA VAL A 292 -2.79 5.30 6.86
C VAL A 292 -2.72 4.36 8.05
N LEU A 293 -3.63 4.53 8.99
CA LEU A 293 -3.83 3.58 10.09
C LEU A 293 -5.18 2.89 9.91
N VAL A 294 -5.20 1.58 10.14
CA VAL A 294 -6.42 0.77 10.18
C VAL A 294 -6.46 0.06 11.52
N ASN A 295 -7.48 0.37 12.32
CA ASN A 295 -7.65 -0.09 13.70
C ASN A 295 -6.38 0.17 14.54
N GLY A 296 -5.81 1.37 14.44
CA GLY A 296 -4.57 1.77 15.13
C GLY A 296 -3.26 1.25 14.51
N TYR A 297 -3.30 0.32 13.55
CA TYR A 297 -2.09 -0.23 12.93
C TYR A 297 -1.75 0.48 11.61
N ARG A 298 -0.51 0.96 11.47
CA ARG A 298 0.00 1.53 10.23
C ARG A 298 -0.06 0.51 9.08
N ARG A 299 -0.51 0.96 7.91
CA ARG A 299 -0.61 0.16 6.68
C ARG A 299 0.09 0.84 5.51
N SER A 300 0.70 0.05 4.66
CA SER A 300 1.31 0.52 3.41
C SER A 300 0.29 0.46 2.28
N LEU A 301 0.16 1.54 1.52
CA LEU A 301 -0.72 1.58 0.36
C LEU A 301 -0.16 0.76 -0.82
N PRO A 302 -1.02 0.11 -1.61
CA PRO A 302 -2.47 0.03 -1.45
C PRO A 302 -2.92 -0.98 -0.38
N VAL A 303 -4.09 -0.74 0.21
CA VAL A 303 -4.74 -1.59 1.22
C VAL A 303 -6.09 -2.05 0.71
N CYS A 304 -6.40 -3.33 0.93
CA CYS A 304 -7.70 -3.93 0.64
C CYS A 304 -8.21 -4.68 1.87
N LEU A 305 -9.32 -4.20 2.43
CA LEU A 305 -9.93 -4.74 3.64
C LEU A 305 -11.17 -5.55 3.25
N SER A 306 -11.10 -6.86 3.46
CA SER A 306 -12.20 -7.82 3.24
C SER A 306 -12.90 -7.71 1.86
N ARG A 307 -12.21 -7.20 0.83
CA ARG A 307 -12.78 -6.86 -0.48
C ARG A 307 -13.98 -5.89 -0.46
N LYS A 308 -14.13 -5.16 0.64
CA LYS A 308 -15.19 -4.16 0.85
C LYS A 308 -14.67 -2.73 0.91
N VAL A 309 -13.41 -2.55 1.28
CA VAL A 309 -12.76 -1.23 1.35
C VAL A 309 -11.40 -1.29 0.65
N ALA A 310 -11.19 -0.43 -0.33
CA ALA A 310 -9.91 -0.21 -0.97
C ALA A 310 -9.36 1.16 -0.56
N ILE A 311 -8.10 1.21 -0.14
CA ILE A 311 -7.38 2.44 0.17
C ILE A 311 -6.18 2.52 -0.77
N SER A 312 -6.09 3.59 -1.56
CA SER A 312 -5.05 3.74 -2.59
C SER A 312 -4.73 5.20 -2.87
N ILE A 313 -3.62 5.45 -3.56
CA ILE A 313 -3.30 6.79 -4.07
C ILE A 313 -4.04 7.02 -5.38
N ILE A 314 -4.73 8.16 -5.48
CA ILE A 314 -5.27 8.69 -6.73
C ILE A 314 -4.94 10.17 -6.85
N GLY A 315 -4.18 10.50 -7.89
CA GLY A 315 -3.66 11.85 -8.06
C GLY A 315 -2.79 12.24 -6.86
N LYS A 316 -3.09 13.39 -6.28
CA LYS A 316 -2.52 13.84 -5.00
C LYS A 316 -3.23 13.30 -3.76
N ASN A 317 -4.33 12.55 -3.88
CA ASN A 317 -5.13 12.14 -2.73
C ASN A 317 -4.84 10.70 -2.30
N VAL A 318 -4.98 10.42 -1.01
CA VAL A 318 -5.35 9.07 -0.53
C VAL A 318 -6.86 8.94 -0.69
N GLN A 319 -7.31 7.92 -1.40
CA GLN A 319 -8.73 7.59 -1.56
C GLN A 319 -9.07 6.34 -0.77
N ILE A 320 -10.10 6.44 0.08
CA ILE A 320 -10.87 5.31 0.59
C ILE A 320 -12.07 5.13 -0.34
N GLN A 321 -12.25 3.94 -0.89
CA GLN A 321 -13.38 3.55 -1.74
C GLN A 321 -14.02 2.30 -1.14
N THR A 322 -15.34 2.33 -0.92
CA THR A 322 -16.08 1.16 -0.43
C THR A 322 -16.91 0.49 -1.52
N ASP A 323 -17.34 -0.75 -1.27
CA ASP A 323 -18.30 -1.53 -2.05
C ASP A 323 -19.69 -0.88 -2.14
N GLN A 324 -20.07 -0.04 -1.17
CA GLN A 324 -21.28 0.79 -1.19
C GLN A 324 -21.08 2.14 -1.89
N CYS A 325 -19.94 2.32 -2.58
CA CYS A 325 -19.60 3.52 -3.33
C CYS A 325 -19.45 4.82 -2.50
N LEU A 326 -19.24 4.71 -1.18
CA LEU A 326 -18.64 5.81 -0.41
C LEU A 326 -17.21 6.02 -0.91
N SER A 327 -16.88 7.25 -1.26
CA SER A 327 -15.51 7.64 -1.57
C SER A 327 -15.09 8.85 -0.74
N VAL A 328 -13.99 8.70 -0.02
CA VAL A 328 -13.35 9.79 0.74
C VAL A 328 -11.97 10.02 0.15
N LEU A 329 -11.66 11.26 -0.23
CA LEU A 329 -10.35 11.67 -0.73
C LEU A 329 -9.76 12.69 0.23
N TYR A 330 -8.52 12.47 0.65
CA TYR A 330 -7.75 13.42 1.44
C TYR A 330 -6.39 13.65 0.81
N ASP A 331 -6.00 14.91 0.64
CA ASP A 331 -4.73 15.29 0.00
C ASP A 331 -3.52 15.15 0.95
N GLY A 332 -3.76 14.98 2.25
CA GLY A 332 -2.71 14.94 3.28
C GLY A 332 -2.30 16.31 3.79
N ARG A 333 -3.01 17.38 3.38
CA ARG A 333 -2.65 18.77 3.67
C ARG A 333 -3.85 19.61 4.11
N HIS A 334 -4.81 19.87 3.23
CA HIS A 334 -5.86 20.86 3.48
C HIS A 334 -7.23 20.52 2.90
N SER A 335 -7.38 19.47 2.10
CA SER A 335 -8.62 19.20 1.36
C SER A 335 -9.14 17.78 1.61
N VAL A 336 -10.38 17.70 2.10
CA VAL A 336 -11.16 16.48 2.27
C VAL A 336 -12.37 16.54 1.33
N ILE A 337 -12.57 15.50 0.51
CA ILE A 337 -13.70 15.39 -0.40
C ILE A 337 -14.45 14.09 -0.09
N VAL A 338 -15.75 14.19 0.19
CA VAL A 338 -16.64 13.05 0.39
C VAL A 338 -17.60 12.95 -0.79
N ARG A 339 -17.68 11.78 -1.42
CA ARG A 339 -18.56 11.49 -2.55
C ARG A 339 -19.51 10.35 -2.22
N LEU A 340 -20.79 10.59 -2.50
CA LEU A 340 -21.87 9.64 -2.23
C LEU A 340 -22.80 9.46 -3.46
N PRO A 341 -23.24 8.23 -3.75
CA PRO A 341 -24.33 7.97 -4.67
C PRO A 341 -25.63 8.68 -4.27
N THR A 342 -26.50 8.94 -5.26
CA THR A 342 -27.84 9.54 -5.02
C THR A 342 -28.75 8.67 -4.15
N SER A 343 -28.44 7.40 -3.93
CA SER A 343 -29.17 6.52 -3.01
C SER A 343 -29.08 6.95 -1.54
N TYR A 344 -28.11 7.81 -1.20
CA TYR A 344 -27.90 8.40 0.13
C TYR A 344 -28.66 9.71 0.36
N LYS A 345 -29.38 10.22 -0.66
CA LYS A 345 -30.14 11.47 -0.52
C LYS A 345 -31.12 11.41 0.65
N GLY A 346 -31.07 12.39 1.54
CA GLY A 346 -31.93 12.47 2.73
C GLY A 346 -31.67 11.39 3.79
N LYS A 347 -30.57 10.63 3.70
CA LYS A 347 -30.20 9.56 4.65
C LYS A 347 -28.91 9.85 5.42
N VAL A 348 -28.28 10.98 5.14
CA VAL A 348 -27.05 11.42 5.79
C VAL A 348 -27.31 12.69 6.59
N SER A 349 -26.43 12.97 7.54
CA SER A 349 -26.41 14.19 8.34
C SER A 349 -24.98 14.55 8.72
N GLY A 350 -24.72 15.77 9.17
CA GLY A 350 -23.38 16.26 9.51
C GLY A 350 -23.11 17.60 8.84
N MET A 351 -21.86 18.09 8.93
CA MET A 351 -21.46 19.37 8.35
C MET A 351 -21.58 19.42 6.82
N CYS A 352 -21.68 18.27 6.15
CA CYS A 352 -21.95 18.17 4.72
C CYS A 352 -23.43 18.28 4.34
N GLY A 353 -24.31 18.59 5.30
CA GLY A 353 -25.75 18.68 5.09
C GLY A 353 -26.45 17.32 5.02
N ASN A 354 -27.68 17.32 4.52
CA ASN A 354 -28.54 16.13 4.47
C ASN A 354 -28.67 15.50 3.07
N TYR A 355 -28.08 16.16 2.06
CA TYR A 355 -28.08 15.74 0.66
C TYR A 355 -29.48 15.53 0.07
N ASN A 356 -30.44 16.41 0.35
CA ASN A 356 -31.81 16.27 -0.13
C ASN A 356 -32.11 17.11 -1.39
N GLY A 357 -31.15 17.92 -1.85
CA GLY A 357 -31.28 18.88 -2.95
C GLY A 357 -31.72 20.28 -2.54
N ARG A 358 -31.75 20.61 -1.23
CA ARG A 358 -32.24 21.89 -0.68
C ARG A 358 -31.14 22.57 0.14
N PRO A 359 -30.37 23.48 -0.47
CA PRO A 359 -29.28 24.17 0.24
C PRO A 359 -29.76 24.88 1.52
N ASN A 360 -30.99 25.39 1.54
CA ASN A 360 -31.49 26.21 2.65
C ASN A 360 -31.67 25.44 3.97
N ASP A 361 -31.70 24.11 3.96
CA ASP A 361 -31.78 23.26 5.16
C ASP A 361 -30.49 22.49 5.46
N ASP A 362 -29.39 22.77 4.75
CA ASP A 362 -28.12 22.08 4.99
C ASP A 362 -27.43 22.48 6.31
N ASN A 363 -27.93 23.51 6.99
CA ASN A 363 -27.46 23.97 8.31
C ASN A 363 -28.25 23.37 9.50
N LEU A 364 -28.82 22.17 9.33
CA LEU A 364 -29.49 21.43 10.40
C LEU A 364 -28.48 20.91 11.43
N MET A 365 -28.73 21.20 12.71
CA MET A 365 -28.00 20.66 13.85
C MET A 365 -28.46 19.21 14.15
N PRO A 366 -27.75 18.42 14.99
CA PRO A 366 -28.15 17.05 15.32
C PRO A 366 -29.61 16.89 15.80
N GLY A 367 -30.15 17.91 16.50
CA GLY A 367 -31.53 17.94 16.97
C GLY A 367 -32.59 18.33 15.93
N GLY A 368 -32.21 18.52 14.66
CA GLY A 368 -33.11 18.90 13.56
C GLY A 368 -33.49 20.38 13.53
N GLN A 369 -32.90 21.21 14.39
CA GLN A 369 -33.07 22.67 14.35
C GLN A 369 -32.09 23.29 13.35
N VAL A 370 -32.55 24.30 12.63
CA VAL A 370 -31.74 25.06 11.68
C VAL A 370 -30.87 26.07 12.44
N ALA A 371 -29.55 25.99 12.30
CA ALA A 371 -28.63 26.90 12.97
C ALA A 371 -28.68 28.31 12.34
N ALA A 372 -28.72 29.36 13.18
CA ALA A 372 -28.78 30.74 12.70
C ALA A 372 -27.46 31.22 12.06
N THR A 373 -26.32 30.63 12.44
CA THR A 373 -24.98 31.02 11.96
C THR A 373 -24.12 29.80 11.69
N SER A 374 -23.10 29.95 10.84
CA SER A 374 -22.11 28.88 10.60
C SER A 374 -21.33 28.49 11.86
N LEU A 375 -21.16 29.44 12.80
CA LEU A 375 -20.53 29.18 14.10
C LEU A 375 -21.36 28.23 14.95
N LEU A 376 -22.65 28.53 15.13
CA LEU A 376 -23.57 27.65 15.87
C LEU A 376 -23.68 26.28 15.18
N TYR A 377 -23.73 26.28 13.85
CA TYR A 377 -23.77 25.05 13.07
C TYR A 377 -22.53 24.17 13.29
N GLY A 378 -21.33 24.73 13.16
CA GLY A 378 -20.08 23.99 13.34
C GLY A 378 -19.90 23.44 14.75
N ASN A 379 -20.14 24.26 15.78
CA ASN A 379 -20.08 23.81 17.19
C ASN A 379 -21.07 22.67 17.47
N SER A 380 -22.26 22.68 16.84
CA SER A 380 -23.24 21.61 17.03
C SER A 380 -22.81 20.24 16.47
N TRP A 381 -21.75 20.19 15.65
CA TRP A 381 -21.26 18.99 15.00
C TRP A 381 -19.89 18.51 15.52
N ILE A 382 -19.47 18.96 16.70
CA ILE A 382 -18.33 18.36 17.42
C ILE A 382 -18.57 16.85 17.58
N ALA A 383 -17.55 16.05 17.28
CA ALA A 383 -17.63 14.60 17.35
C ALA A 383 -17.90 14.14 18.79
N PRO A 384 -18.77 13.13 19.02
CA PRO A 384 -19.15 12.71 20.37
C PRO A 384 -17.99 12.28 21.28
N ASP A 385 -16.88 11.84 20.69
CA ASP A 385 -15.68 11.37 21.38
C ASP A 385 -14.59 12.47 21.54
N ASP A 386 -14.91 13.71 21.19
CA ASP A 386 -14.10 14.92 21.46
C ASP A 386 -14.83 15.83 22.47
N ASP A 387 -15.43 15.22 23.50
CA ASP A 387 -16.34 15.84 24.49
C ASP A 387 -15.69 16.91 25.38
N THR A 388 -14.37 16.95 25.42
CA THR A 388 -13.58 17.98 26.12
C THR A 388 -13.23 19.18 25.24
N CYS A 389 -13.57 19.14 23.94
CA CYS A 389 -13.25 20.24 23.05
C CYS A 389 -14.16 21.46 23.29
N PRO A 390 -13.60 22.65 23.51
CA PRO A 390 -14.41 23.83 23.75
C PRO A 390 -15.09 24.32 22.46
N ASP A 391 -16.31 24.85 22.63
CA ASP A 391 -16.99 25.59 21.56
C ASP A 391 -16.12 26.74 21.04
N THR A 392 -16.09 26.90 19.73
CA THR A 392 -15.46 28.05 19.07
C THR A 392 -16.30 29.30 19.32
N ARG A 393 -15.67 30.42 19.69
CA ARG A 393 -16.38 31.69 19.97
C ARG A 393 -16.18 32.70 18.84
N PRO A 394 -17.08 33.68 18.67
CA PRO A 394 -16.96 34.66 17.57
C PRO A 394 -15.61 35.40 17.55
N GLN A 395 -15.11 35.79 18.72
CA GLN A 395 -13.84 36.51 18.85
C GLN A 395 -12.61 35.69 18.46
N ASP A 396 -12.73 34.35 18.39
CA ASP A 396 -11.63 33.46 18.07
C ASP A 396 -11.39 33.39 16.54
N ASN A 397 -12.38 33.78 15.74
CA ASN A 397 -12.39 33.59 14.28
C ASN A 397 -12.06 34.89 13.54
N PHE A 398 -11.31 34.77 12.44
CA PHE A 398 -11.14 35.86 11.46
C PHE A 398 -12.49 36.13 10.76
N ASP A 399 -12.85 37.41 10.61
CA ASP A 399 -14.08 37.83 9.93
C ASP A 399 -13.76 38.67 8.69
N THR A 400 -14.67 38.67 7.69
CA THR A 400 -14.50 39.49 6.48
C THR A 400 -14.37 40.99 6.75
N THR A 401 -14.90 41.48 7.87
CA THR A 401 -14.76 42.87 8.34
C THR A 401 -13.36 43.19 8.87
N ASP A 402 -12.56 42.18 9.20
CA ASP A 402 -11.14 42.35 9.57
C ASP A 402 -10.25 42.64 8.35
N ILE A 403 -10.76 42.47 7.13
CA ILE A 403 -10.00 42.68 5.89
C ILE A 403 -9.95 44.17 5.56
N SER A 404 -8.75 44.76 5.60
CA SER A 404 -8.55 46.15 5.22
C SER A 404 -8.91 46.39 3.75
N ALA A 405 -9.39 47.59 3.41
CA ALA A 405 -9.64 47.96 2.01
C ALA A 405 -8.36 47.91 1.14
N GLY A 406 -7.17 48.03 1.74
CA GLY A 406 -5.89 47.85 1.08
C GLY A 406 -5.64 46.40 0.70
N ASP A 407 -5.74 45.50 1.68
CA ASP A 407 -5.54 44.05 1.51
C ASP A 407 -6.55 43.46 0.54
N ARG A 408 -7.83 43.86 0.65
CA ARG A 408 -8.87 43.42 -0.28
C ARG A 408 -8.49 43.77 -1.72
N ARG A 409 -8.09 45.03 -2.00
CA ARG A 409 -7.66 45.44 -3.35
C ARG A 409 -6.41 44.70 -3.80
N LEU A 410 -5.46 44.44 -2.90
CA LEU A 410 -4.22 43.72 -3.20
C LEU A 410 -4.50 42.27 -3.63
N TYR A 411 -5.30 41.52 -2.86
CA TYR A 411 -5.54 40.10 -3.13
C TYR A 411 -6.56 39.85 -4.24
N GLN A 412 -7.39 40.83 -4.59
CA GLN A 412 -8.28 40.76 -5.75
C GLN A 412 -7.55 40.90 -7.11
N ARG A 413 -6.25 41.23 -7.12
CA ARG A 413 -5.49 41.42 -8.36
C ARG A 413 -5.42 40.14 -9.22
N PRO A 414 -5.24 40.27 -10.56
CA PRO A 414 -5.15 39.13 -11.48
C PRO A 414 -4.00 38.15 -11.21
N ASP A 415 -2.92 38.61 -10.57
CA ASP A 415 -1.77 37.79 -10.17
C ASP A 415 -1.95 37.07 -8.83
N LYS A 416 -3.08 37.31 -8.14
CA LYS A 416 -3.51 36.70 -6.87
C LYS A 416 -4.85 35.97 -7.08
N CYS A 417 -5.86 36.19 -6.24
CA CYS A 417 -7.16 35.54 -6.31
C CYS A 417 -7.93 35.88 -7.59
N GLY A 418 -7.67 37.05 -8.20
CA GLY A 418 -8.25 37.45 -9.47
C GLY A 418 -7.96 36.49 -10.62
N LEU A 419 -6.94 35.63 -10.50
CA LEU A 419 -6.62 34.59 -11.49
C LEU A 419 -7.79 33.62 -11.72
N LEU A 420 -8.61 33.35 -10.69
CA LEU A 420 -9.79 32.48 -10.76
C LEU A 420 -10.87 33.02 -11.69
N ARG A 421 -10.93 34.35 -11.86
CA ARG A 421 -11.95 35.05 -12.63
C ARG A 421 -11.42 35.59 -13.96
N LEU A 422 -10.13 35.43 -14.23
CA LEU A 422 -9.48 36.03 -15.39
C LEU A 422 -9.90 35.30 -16.68
N PRO A 423 -10.65 35.93 -17.61
CA PRO A 423 -11.17 35.25 -18.81
C PRO A 423 -10.08 34.78 -19.77
N THR A 424 -8.91 35.41 -19.73
CA THR A 424 -7.72 35.05 -20.51
C THR A 424 -6.75 34.14 -19.73
N GLY A 425 -7.08 33.82 -18.48
CA GLY A 425 -6.25 33.06 -17.56
C GLY A 425 -6.29 31.54 -17.79
N PRO A 426 -5.53 30.78 -16.99
CA PRO A 426 -5.47 29.32 -17.10
C PRO A 426 -6.82 28.65 -16.82
N PHE A 427 -7.66 29.29 -16.00
CA PHE A 427 -8.97 28.78 -15.62
C PHE A 427 -10.10 29.15 -16.59
N ARG A 428 -9.82 29.75 -17.76
CA ARG A 428 -10.86 30.22 -18.69
C ARG A 428 -11.91 29.17 -19.07
N ALA A 429 -11.50 27.91 -19.23
CA ALA A 429 -12.41 26.80 -19.57
C ALA A 429 -13.17 26.25 -18.35
N CYS A 430 -12.75 26.61 -17.13
CA CYS A 430 -13.45 26.29 -15.90
C CYS A 430 -14.62 27.25 -15.64
N ILE A 431 -14.46 28.53 -15.96
CA ILE A 431 -15.47 29.57 -15.69
C ILE A 431 -16.83 29.23 -16.34
N SER A 432 -16.82 28.55 -17.48
CA SER A 432 -18.05 28.13 -18.18
C SER A 432 -18.77 26.94 -17.55
N VAL A 433 -18.09 26.14 -16.72
CA VAL A 433 -18.68 24.92 -16.10
C VAL A 433 -18.81 25.04 -14.58
N LEU A 434 -18.06 25.94 -13.95
CA LEU A 434 -18.03 26.15 -12.51
C LEU A 434 -17.84 27.64 -12.19
N ASN A 435 -18.80 28.24 -11.48
CA ASN A 435 -18.74 29.64 -11.08
C ASN A 435 -17.59 29.88 -10.06
N PRO A 436 -16.61 30.76 -10.37
CA PRO A 436 -15.47 31.01 -9.49
C PRO A 436 -15.77 31.95 -8.31
N ALA A 437 -16.97 32.55 -8.21
CA ALA A 437 -17.24 33.63 -7.25
C ALA A 437 -16.98 33.24 -5.79
N THR A 438 -17.39 32.04 -5.37
CA THR A 438 -17.20 31.56 -4.00
C THR A 438 -15.73 31.31 -3.68
N TYR A 439 -15.01 30.64 -4.58
CA TYR A 439 -13.57 30.38 -4.46
C TYR A 439 -12.75 31.67 -4.47
N PHE A 440 -13.18 32.67 -5.23
CA PHE A 440 -12.56 33.99 -5.25
C PHE A 440 -12.67 34.70 -3.90
N GLU A 441 -13.86 34.74 -3.30
CA GLU A 441 -14.05 35.37 -1.99
C GLU A 441 -13.34 34.60 -0.87
N SER A 442 -13.34 33.25 -0.93
CA SER A 442 -12.51 32.40 -0.06
C SER A 442 -11.03 32.76 -0.17
N CYS A 443 -10.48 32.77 -1.37
CA CYS A 443 -9.08 33.12 -1.59
C CYS A 443 -8.72 34.50 -1.01
N VAL A 444 -9.57 35.52 -1.20
CA VAL A 444 -9.30 36.87 -0.68
C VAL A 444 -9.33 36.87 0.85
N PHE A 445 -10.26 36.12 1.45
CA PHE A 445 -10.35 35.94 2.89
C PHE A 445 -9.10 35.28 3.45
N ASP A 446 -8.70 34.12 2.93
CA ASP A 446 -7.57 33.34 3.45
C ASP A 446 -6.25 34.11 3.27
N MET A 447 -6.07 34.74 2.11
CA MET A 447 -4.90 35.60 1.88
C MET A 447 -4.82 36.74 2.89
N ALA A 448 -5.96 37.34 3.27
CA ALA A 448 -5.99 38.37 4.31
C ALA A 448 -5.75 37.80 5.71
N ALA A 449 -6.41 36.70 6.06
CA ALA A 449 -6.27 36.01 7.35
C ALA A 449 -4.82 35.59 7.63
N TYR A 450 -4.05 35.29 6.58
CA TYR A 450 -2.64 34.87 6.65
C TYR A 450 -1.67 35.92 6.13
N ARG A 451 -2.06 37.20 6.07
CA ARG A 451 -1.17 38.32 5.75
C ARG A 451 -0.38 38.12 4.44
N GLY A 452 -1.02 37.53 3.45
CA GLY A 452 -0.52 37.35 2.08
C GLY A 452 0.30 36.08 1.85
N ASP A 453 0.20 35.08 2.74
CA ASP A 453 0.84 33.78 2.57
C ASP A 453 0.40 33.10 1.25
N GLU A 454 1.36 32.90 0.34
CA GLU A 454 1.13 32.30 -0.98
C GLU A 454 0.60 30.86 -0.91
N ASP A 455 0.81 30.13 0.20
CA ASP A 455 0.21 28.82 0.38
C ASP A 455 -1.32 28.90 0.32
N MET A 456 -1.91 29.97 0.87
CA MET A 456 -3.37 30.16 0.88
C MET A 456 -3.92 30.45 -0.51
N LEU A 457 -3.19 31.23 -1.32
CA LEU A 457 -3.49 31.38 -2.73
C LEU A 457 -3.49 30.01 -3.40
N CYS A 458 -2.43 29.24 -3.23
CA CYS A 458 -2.28 27.95 -3.90
C CYS A 458 -3.34 26.94 -3.47
N GLU A 459 -3.69 26.87 -2.18
CA GLU A 459 -4.76 26.01 -1.66
C GLU A 459 -6.13 26.34 -2.28
N ASN A 460 -6.45 27.62 -2.47
CA ASN A 460 -7.70 28.04 -3.13
C ASN A 460 -7.71 27.80 -4.64
N LEU A 461 -6.61 28.10 -5.33
CA LEU A 461 -6.48 27.81 -6.77
C LEU A 461 -6.59 26.30 -7.04
N GLU A 462 -5.99 25.51 -6.15
CA GLU A 462 -6.04 24.05 -6.18
C GLU A 462 -7.46 23.53 -5.97
N ALA A 463 -8.18 24.04 -4.97
CA ALA A 463 -9.56 23.65 -4.71
C ALA A 463 -10.47 23.91 -5.92
N TYR A 464 -10.34 25.07 -6.58
CA TYR A 464 -11.10 25.39 -7.79
C TYR A 464 -10.70 24.52 -9.00
N SER A 465 -9.39 24.26 -9.16
CA SER A 465 -8.88 23.36 -10.20
C SER A 465 -9.49 21.96 -10.10
N ASP A 466 -9.52 21.39 -8.90
CA ASP A 466 -10.05 20.04 -8.66
C ASP A 466 -11.55 19.96 -8.97
N ASP A 467 -12.33 20.94 -8.52
CA ASP A 467 -13.77 20.94 -8.71
C ASP A 467 -14.14 21.26 -10.18
N CYS A 468 -13.33 22.07 -10.86
CA CYS A 468 -13.42 22.25 -12.31
C CYS A 468 -13.21 20.93 -13.06
N GLN A 469 -12.16 20.17 -12.75
CA GLN A 469 -11.92 18.85 -13.36
C GLN A 469 -13.07 17.88 -13.06
N ALA A 470 -13.56 17.88 -11.83
CA ALA A 470 -14.70 17.04 -11.44
C ALA A 470 -15.99 17.40 -12.19
N ALA A 471 -16.19 18.69 -12.52
CA ALA A 471 -17.29 19.17 -13.36
C ALA A 471 -17.09 18.92 -14.87
N GLY A 472 -15.95 18.31 -15.27
CA GLY A 472 -15.61 18.05 -16.67
C GLY A 472 -14.96 19.22 -17.41
N GLY A 473 -14.60 20.29 -16.69
CA GLY A 473 -13.79 21.38 -17.21
C GLY A 473 -12.31 21.02 -17.29
N ASN A 474 -11.57 21.78 -18.09
CA ASN A 474 -10.12 21.63 -18.22
C ASN A 474 -9.41 22.82 -17.57
N PRO A 475 -8.85 22.70 -16.36
CA PRO A 475 -7.96 23.74 -15.84
C PRO A 475 -6.72 23.76 -16.71
N GLY A 476 -6.42 24.92 -17.31
CA GLY A 476 -5.17 25.13 -18.01
C GLY A 476 -3.97 25.00 -17.06
N ARG A 477 -2.76 25.25 -17.59
CA ARG A 477 -1.54 25.22 -16.78
C ARG A 477 -1.51 26.40 -15.79
N TRP A 478 -2.07 26.19 -14.60
CA TRP A 478 -2.13 27.20 -13.54
C TRP A 478 -0.94 27.10 -12.58
N ARG A 479 -0.34 25.92 -12.42
CA ARG A 479 0.93 25.72 -11.72
C ARG A 479 2.11 26.02 -12.65
N THR A 480 3.13 26.67 -12.10
CA THR A 480 4.43 26.89 -12.74
C THR A 480 5.55 26.66 -11.73
N ALA A 481 6.82 26.60 -12.17
CA ALA A 481 7.96 26.45 -11.27
C ALA A 481 8.00 27.53 -10.17
N ASN A 482 7.53 28.75 -10.47
CA ASN A 482 7.57 29.90 -9.57
C ASN A 482 6.19 30.25 -8.97
N ARG A 483 5.15 29.45 -9.25
CA ARG A 483 3.79 29.69 -8.73
C ARG A 483 3.10 28.37 -8.45
N CYS A 484 2.85 28.11 -7.17
CA CYS A 484 2.16 26.91 -6.69
C CYS A 484 2.75 25.61 -7.22
N PRO A 485 4.08 25.39 -7.15
CA PRO A 485 4.68 24.13 -7.58
C PRO A 485 4.07 22.98 -6.78
N MET A 486 3.94 21.81 -7.41
CA MET A 486 3.61 20.56 -6.74
C MET A 486 4.89 19.72 -6.68
N PRO A 487 5.60 19.69 -5.53
CA PRO A 487 6.79 18.86 -5.39
C PRO A 487 6.42 17.39 -5.50
N CYS A 488 7.14 16.66 -6.35
CA CYS A 488 6.95 15.23 -6.54
C CYS A 488 8.06 14.43 -5.84
N PRO A 489 7.74 13.24 -5.29
CA PRO A 489 8.74 12.34 -4.73
C PRO A 489 9.85 12.01 -5.72
N ALA A 490 11.00 11.57 -5.20
CA ALA A 490 12.08 11.07 -6.06
C ALA A 490 11.56 10.00 -7.04
N HIS A 491 12.08 10.05 -8.26
CA HIS A 491 11.68 9.17 -9.36
C HIS A 491 10.22 9.34 -9.82
N SER A 492 9.71 10.56 -9.74
CA SER A 492 8.40 10.92 -10.26
C SER A 492 8.34 12.36 -10.75
N GLN A 493 7.38 12.64 -11.64
CA GLN A 493 7.22 13.93 -12.30
C GLN A 493 5.79 14.43 -12.20
N TYR A 494 5.65 15.75 -12.07
CA TYR A 494 4.35 16.40 -12.06
C TYR A 494 3.65 16.25 -13.42
N ASN A 495 2.39 15.84 -13.38
CA ASN A 495 1.52 15.75 -14.54
C ASN A 495 0.14 16.34 -14.23
N PRO A 496 -0.32 17.38 -14.95
CA PRO A 496 -1.63 17.99 -14.73
C PRO A 496 -2.82 17.05 -15.07
N CYS A 497 -2.56 15.95 -15.79
CA CYS A 497 -3.54 14.98 -16.24
C CYS A 497 -2.89 13.58 -16.30
N GLY A 498 -2.51 13.06 -15.12
CA GLY A 498 -1.99 11.71 -14.97
C GLY A 498 -3.09 10.65 -14.86
N SER A 499 -2.70 9.37 -14.97
CA SER A 499 -3.64 8.25 -14.79
C SER A 499 -4.24 8.26 -13.38
N ALA A 500 -5.56 8.13 -13.29
CA ALA A 500 -6.28 7.90 -12.04
C ALA A 500 -6.14 6.46 -11.51
N CYS A 501 -5.47 5.59 -12.28
CA CYS A 501 -5.13 4.22 -11.93
C CYS A 501 -3.61 4.04 -12.03
N PRO A 502 -2.82 4.57 -11.08
CA PRO A 502 -1.37 4.48 -11.15
C PRO A 502 -0.88 3.04 -10.93
N LEU A 503 0.28 2.69 -11.50
CA LEU A 503 0.94 1.42 -11.23
C LEU A 503 1.44 1.39 -9.79
N THR A 504 1.18 0.29 -9.09
CA THR A 504 1.62 0.09 -7.70
C THR A 504 2.40 -1.21 -7.56
N CYS A 505 3.12 -1.41 -6.47
CA CYS A 505 3.77 -2.69 -6.21
C CYS A 505 2.79 -3.87 -6.08
N ALA A 506 1.55 -3.62 -5.65
CA ALA A 506 0.51 -4.65 -5.62
C ALA A 506 -0.12 -4.90 -7.01
N GLU A 507 -0.13 -3.88 -7.86
CA GLU A 507 -0.68 -3.92 -9.22
C GLU A 507 0.31 -3.27 -10.22
N PRO A 508 1.43 -3.95 -10.54
CA PRO A 508 2.54 -3.35 -11.29
C PRO A 508 2.34 -3.37 -12.81
N ASP A 509 1.25 -3.98 -13.29
CA ASP A 509 0.95 -4.14 -14.71
C ASP A 509 -0.22 -3.22 -15.12
N PRO A 510 -0.09 -2.48 -16.24
CA PRO A 510 -1.13 -1.56 -16.71
C PRO A 510 -2.47 -2.24 -16.98
N ARG A 511 -3.56 -1.53 -16.67
CA ARG A 511 -4.93 -1.95 -16.98
C ARG A 511 -5.73 -0.79 -17.57
N PRO A 512 -6.79 -1.06 -18.35
CA PRO A 512 -7.68 -0.02 -18.83
C PRO A 512 -8.24 0.80 -17.65
N CYS A 513 -7.97 2.11 -17.66
CA CYS A 513 -8.50 3.04 -16.67
C CYS A 513 -9.61 3.86 -17.32
N VAL A 514 -10.86 3.64 -16.91
CA VAL A 514 -12.04 4.34 -17.44
C VAL A 514 -12.33 5.64 -16.70
N ARG A 515 -11.52 5.99 -15.70
CA ARG A 515 -11.65 7.21 -14.91
C ARG A 515 -11.00 8.37 -15.67
N MET A 516 -11.56 9.57 -15.51
CA MET A 516 -10.92 10.80 -15.99
C MET A 516 -9.54 10.96 -15.34
N CYS A 517 -8.61 11.55 -16.08
CA CYS A 517 -7.29 11.84 -15.56
C CYS A 517 -7.38 12.81 -14.37
N VAL A 518 -6.34 12.79 -13.54
CA VAL A 518 -6.25 13.61 -12.32
C VAL A 518 -4.87 14.24 -12.25
N GLU A 519 -4.77 15.45 -11.69
CA GLU A 519 -3.49 16.06 -11.37
C GLU A 519 -2.70 15.15 -10.41
N SER A 520 -1.46 14.80 -10.77
CA SER A 520 -0.70 13.78 -10.05
C SER A 520 0.82 13.91 -10.19
N CYS A 521 1.54 13.25 -9.28
CA CYS A 521 2.93 12.86 -9.51
C CYS A 521 2.94 11.46 -10.12
N VAL A 522 3.50 11.33 -11.32
CA VAL A 522 3.58 10.07 -12.06
C VAL A 522 4.98 9.51 -11.92
N CYS A 523 5.12 8.25 -11.51
CA CYS A 523 6.42 7.59 -11.42
C CYS A 523 7.11 7.54 -12.79
N ASP A 524 8.44 7.68 -12.78
CA ASP A 524 9.27 7.52 -13.97
C ASP A 524 9.18 6.08 -14.53
N GLN A 525 9.56 5.90 -15.79
CA GLN A 525 9.57 4.59 -16.43
C GLN A 525 10.43 3.58 -15.64
N GLY A 526 9.86 2.41 -15.35
CA GLY A 526 10.51 1.35 -14.56
C GLY A 526 10.27 1.44 -13.04
N TYR A 527 9.63 2.51 -12.58
CA TYR A 527 9.25 2.73 -11.18
C TYR A 527 7.74 2.55 -11.00
N VAL A 528 7.34 2.12 -9.80
CA VAL A 528 5.94 1.93 -9.41
C VAL A 528 5.71 2.45 -7.99
N LEU A 529 4.47 2.79 -7.65
CA LEU A 529 4.12 3.29 -6.32
C LEU A 529 4.23 2.19 -5.25
N SER A 530 4.96 2.50 -4.19
CA SER A 530 5.02 1.77 -2.93
C SER A 530 4.68 2.76 -1.81
N GLY A 531 3.47 2.67 -1.26
CA GLY A 531 2.94 3.75 -0.42
C GLY A 531 2.72 5.02 -1.24
N SER A 532 3.40 6.11 -0.84
CA SER A 532 3.39 7.42 -1.50
C SER A 532 4.67 7.71 -2.30
N THR A 533 5.58 6.73 -2.44
CA THR A 533 6.89 6.89 -3.09
C THR A 533 7.03 6.00 -4.33
N CYS A 534 7.87 6.41 -5.28
CA CYS A 534 8.19 5.62 -6.46
C CYS A 534 9.47 4.83 -6.25
N ILE A 535 9.39 3.50 -6.35
CA ILE A 535 10.55 2.60 -6.21
C ILE A 535 10.70 1.73 -7.46
N PRO A 536 11.91 1.20 -7.75
CA PRO A 536 12.09 0.26 -8.85
C PRO A 536 11.17 -0.94 -8.70
N ARG A 537 10.56 -1.40 -9.79
CA ARG A 537 9.64 -2.56 -9.77
C ARG A 537 10.27 -3.82 -9.14
N SER A 538 11.58 -4.00 -9.26
CA SER A 538 12.32 -5.12 -8.66
C SER A 538 12.43 -5.06 -7.13
N SER A 539 12.17 -3.89 -6.53
CA SER A 539 12.27 -3.63 -5.09
C SER A 539 10.91 -3.70 -4.38
N CYS A 540 9.84 -4.06 -5.11
CA CYS A 540 8.53 -4.23 -4.51
C CYS A 540 8.52 -5.32 -3.45
N GLY A 541 7.76 -5.07 -2.38
CA GLY A 541 7.52 -6.06 -1.34
C GLY A 541 6.44 -7.06 -1.76
N CYS A 542 5.63 -7.52 -0.81
CA CYS A 542 4.65 -8.55 -1.07
C CYS A 542 3.26 -8.25 -0.50
N SER A 543 2.25 -8.92 -1.07
CA SER A 543 0.85 -8.71 -0.70
C SER A 543 0.24 -9.97 -0.09
N ARG A 544 -0.52 -9.84 1.01
CA ARG A 544 -1.31 -10.92 1.64
C ARG A 544 -2.67 -10.40 2.05
N ASP A 545 -3.73 -11.15 1.75
CA ASP A 545 -5.11 -10.89 2.22
C ASP A 545 -5.53 -9.42 2.01
N GLY A 546 -5.12 -8.86 0.86
CA GLY A 546 -5.37 -7.47 0.50
C GLY A 546 -4.41 -6.42 1.07
N ASN A 547 -3.45 -6.79 1.91
CA ASN A 547 -2.46 -5.85 2.47
C ASN A 547 -1.13 -5.93 1.72
N TYR A 548 -0.57 -4.79 1.31
CA TYR A 548 0.80 -4.68 0.81
C TYR A 548 1.77 -4.42 1.96
N TYR A 549 2.92 -5.09 1.92
CA TYR A 549 4.02 -4.95 2.88
C TYR A 549 5.28 -4.54 2.12
N GLN A 550 5.87 -3.41 2.50
CA GLN A 550 7.13 -2.92 1.95
C GLN A 550 8.31 -3.82 2.39
N VAL A 551 9.39 -3.83 1.61
CA VAL A 551 10.63 -4.58 1.90
C VAL A 551 11.44 -3.88 2.98
#